data_AF-A0A9D3US18-F1
#
_entry.id   AF-A0A9D3US18-F1
#
_cell.length_a   1.000
_cell.length_b   1.000
_cell.length_c   1.000
_cell.angle_alpha   90.00
_cell.angle_beta   90.00
_cell.angle_gamma   90.00
#
_symmetry.space_group_name_H-M   'P 1'
#
loop_
_entity.id
_entity.type
_entity.pdbx_description
1 polymer ?
#
loop_
_entity_poly.entity_id
_entity_poly.type
_entity_poly.pdbx_seq_one_letter_code
_entity_poly.pdbx_strand_id
1 'polypeptide(L)' 'MESVTSNVLLPRLMKVNYENWSIQMKALLGSQDGWEVVQVGFVEPASTAGYTTAQNKLLKEMRLKDKTALYMLL' A
#
# COMPACT_ATOMS: atom_id res chain seq x y z
N MET A 1 4.97 -18.31 -21.45
CA MET A 1 5.61 -17.24 -20.66
C MET A 1 5.21 -17.50 -19.22
N GLU A 2 6.11 -18.11 -18.46
CA GLU A 2 5.82 -18.46 -17.07
C GLU A 2 5.66 -17.15 -16.30
N SER A 3 4.45 -16.90 -15.80
CA SER A 3 4.21 -15.87 -14.82
C SER A 3 4.98 -16.28 -13.57
N VAL A 4 6.22 -15.79 -13.45
CA VAL A 4 6.94 -15.77 -12.18
C VAL A 4 6.12 -14.84 -11.29
N THR A 5 5.13 -15.42 -10.63
CA THR A 5 4.56 -14.83 -9.42
C THR A 5 5.67 -14.93 -8.40
N SER A 6 6.53 -13.90 -8.39
CA SER A 6 7.48 -13.68 -7.33
C SER A 6 6.68 -13.62 -6.04
N ASN A 7 6.64 -14.72 -5.29
CA ASN A 7 6.16 -14.71 -3.92
C ASN A 7 7.16 -13.87 -3.13
N VAL A 8 6.97 -12.54 -3.16
CA VAL A 8 7.75 -11.61 -2.35
C VAL A 8 7.45 -11.96 -0.90
N LEU A 9 8.43 -12.58 -0.23
CA LEU A 9 8.35 -12.81 1.20
C LEU A 9 8.34 -11.45 1.90
N LEU A 10 7.24 -11.15 2.59
CA LEU A 10 7.13 -9.91 3.34
C LEU A 10 8.09 -9.93 4.53
N PRO A 11 8.82 -8.82 4.78
CA PRO A 11 9.63 -8.67 5.97
C PRO A 11 8.78 -8.89 7.23
N ARG A 12 9.16 -9.84 8.08
CA ARG A 12 8.46 -10.11 9.33
C ARG A 12 8.98 -9.20 10.46
N LEU A 13 8.08 -8.47 11.10
CA LEU A 13 8.42 -7.69 12.28
C LEU A 13 8.64 -8.63 13.48
N MET A 14 9.77 -8.44 14.15
CA MET A 14 10.13 -9.09 15.40
C MET A 14 10.58 -8.04 16.41
N LYS A 15 10.58 -8.39 17.70
CA LYS A 15 10.91 -7.46 18.79
C LYS A 15 12.29 -6.77 18.63
N VAL A 16 13.22 -7.40 17.93
CA VAL A 16 14.62 -6.98 17.82
C VAL A 16 15.01 -6.34 16.49
N ASN A 17 14.15 -6.40 15.47
CA ASN A 17 14.55 -6.05 14.09
C ASN A 17 13.82 -4.82 13.52
N TYR A 18 13.15 -4.02 14.35
CA TYR A 18 12.31 -2.90 13.90
C TYR A 18 13.02 -1.97 12.90
N GLU A 19 14.26 -1.55 13.17
CA GLU A 19 15.01 -0.67 12.26
C GLU A 19 15.16 -1.28 10.86
N ASN A 20 15.69 -2.50 10.78
CA ASN A 20 15.88 -3.22 9.52
C ASN A 20 14.55 -3.54 8.83
N TRP A 21 13.53 -3.95 9.59
CA TRP A 21 12.18 -4.17 9.07
C TRP A 21 11.59 -2.90 8.48
N SER A 22 11.70 -1.77 9.17
CA SER A 22 11.14 -0.48 8.74
C SER A 22 11.78 0.01 7.43
N ILE A 23 13.09 -0.20 7.25
CA ILE A 23 13.81 0.12 6.02
C ILE A 23 13.29 -0.74 4.85
N GLN A 24 13.15 -2.05 5.07
CA GLN A 24 12.64 -2.96 4.04
C GLN A 24 11.20 -2.65 3.66
N MET A 25 10.34 -2.38 4.64
CA MET A 25 8.94 -2.01 4.40
C MET A 25 8.81 -0.67 3.68
N LYS A 26 9.61 0.34 4.05
CA LYS A 26 9.68 1.62 3.33
C LYS A 26 10.07 1.44 1.86
N ALA A 27 11.09 0.63 1.61
CA ALA A 27 11.54 0.34 0.24
C ALA A 27 10.49 -0.44 -0.57
N LEU A 28 9.85 -1.45 0.03
CA LEU A 28 8.83 -2.27 -0.62
C LEU A 28 7.53 -1.52 -0.91
N LEU A 29 7.08 -0.67 0.02
CA LEU A 29 5.91 0.18 -0.18
C LEU A 29 6.20 1.33 -1.14
N GLY A 30 7.43 1.87 -1.09
CA GLY A 30 7.90 2.90 -2.02
C GLY A 30 7.95 2.41 -3.47
N SER A 31 8.41 1.17 -3.71
CA SER A 31 8.44 0.59 -5.05
C SER A 31 7.06 0.32 -5.65
N GLN A 32 6.02 0.29 -4.82
CA GLN A 32 4.62 0.07 -5.21
C GLN A 32 3.77 1.33 -5.13
N ASP A 33 4.40 2.50 -4.96
CA ASP A 33 3.72 3.79 -4.86
C ASP A 33 2.64 3.82 -3.74
N GLY A 34 2.87 3.02 -2.70
CA GLY A 34 1.99 2.86 -1.54
C GLY A 34 2.50 3.54 -0.27
N TRP A 35 3.76 4.00 -0.26
CA TRP A 35 4.37 4.62 0.92
C TRP A 35 3.66 5.92 1.34
N GLU A 36 3.22 6.73 0.38
CA GLU A 36 2.49 7.97 0.68
C GLU A 36 1.20 7.71 1.47
N VAL A 37 0.45 6.67 1.11
CA VAL A 37 -0.78 6.28 1.82
C VAL A 37 -0.51 5.84 3.26
N VAL A 38 0.63 5.20 3.52
CA VAL A 38 1.04 4.82 4.88
C VAL A 38 1.45 6.03 5.71
N GLN A 39 2.14 7.02 5.10
CA GLN A 39 2.59 8.20 5.83
C GLN A 39 1.48 9.21 6.10
N VAL A 40 0.67 9.51 5.08
CA VAL A 40 -0.37 10.54 5.12
C VAL A 40 -1.67 9.97 5.67
N GLY A 41 -1.90 8.67 5.47
CA GLY A 41 -3.17 8.02 5.72
C GLY A 41 -4.12 8.19 4.53
N PHE A 42 -4.93 7.17 4.27
CA PHE A 42 -6.07 7.29 3.38
C PHE A 42 -7.36 7.37 4.20
N VAL A 43 -8.19 8.37 3.89
CA VAL A 43 -9.51 8.54 4.49
C VAL A 43 -10.56 8.28 3.42
N GLU A 44 -11.36 7.25 3.64
CA GLU A 44 -12.47 6.89 2.78
C GLU A 44 -13.52 8.02 2.75
N PRO A 45 -13.87 8.58 1.57
CA PRO A 45 -14.91 9.60 1.47
C PRO A 45 -16.28 9.06 1.89
N ALA A 46 -17.04 9.83 2.66
CA ALA A 46 -18.39 9.44 3.10
C ALA A 46 -19.41 9.37 1.94
N SER A 47 -19.15 10.07 0.83
CA SER A 47 -19.97 10.05 -0.38
C SER A 47 -19.11 10.32 -1.61
N THR A 48 -19.48 9.73 -2.74
CA THR A 48 -18.89 9.97 -4.06
C THR A 48 -19.90 10.58 -5.04
N ALA A 49 -21.01 11.12 -4.52
CA ALA A 49 -22.03 11.78 -5.33
C ALA A 49 -21.40 12.98 -6.07
N GLY A 50 -21.66 13.08 -7.38
CA GLY A 50 -21.10 14.14 -8.23
C GLY A 50 -19.64 13.93 -8.64
N TYR A 51 -18.99 12.82 -8.26
CA TYR A 51 -17.63 12.53 -8.72
C TYR A 51 -17.60 12.28 -10.23
N THR A 52 -16.65 12.92 -10.89
CA THR A 52 -16.31 12.63 -12.29
C THR A 52 -15.71 11.24 -12.44
N THR A 53 -15.63 10.74 -13.67
CA THR A 53 -14.95 9.48 -13.98
C THR A 53 -13.50 9.48 -13.51
N ALA A 54 -12.78 10.59 -13.66
CA ALA A 54 -11.39 10.72 -13.23
C ALA A 54 -11.25 10.63 -11.70
N GLN A 55 -12.12 11.29 -10.94
CA GLN A 55 -12.13 11.21 -9.48
C GLN A 55 -12.46 9.80 -8.99
N ASN A 56 -13.42 9.13 -9.61
CA ASN A 56 -13.75 7.74 -9.28
C ASN A 56 -12.59 6.78 -9.57
N LYS A 57 -11.81 7.03 -10.64
CA LYS A 57 -10.61 6.26 -10.96
C LYS A 57 -9.54 6.46 -9.88
N LEU A 58 -9.23 7.72 -9.55
CA LEU A 58 -8.26 8.04 -8.50
C LEU A 58 -8.65 7.44 -7.14
N LEU A 59 -9.94 7.49 -6.78
CA LEU A 59 -10.43 6.88 -5.55
C LEU A 59 -10.21 5.36 -5.52
N LYS A 60 -10.44 4.66 -6.63
CA LYS A 60 -10.16 3.21 -6.74
C LYS A 60 -8.67 2.92 -6.58
N GLU A 61 -7.80 3.74 -7.17
CA GLU A 61 -6.34 3.60 -7.06
C GLU A 61 -5.87 3.81 -5.61
N MET A 62 -6.36 4.86 -4.94
CA MET A 62 -6.02 5.13 -3.53
C MET A 62 -6.51 4.03 -2.60
N ARG A 63 -7.75 3.52 -2.79
CA ARG A 63 -8.28 2.37 -2.03
C ARG A 63 -7.44 1.10 -2.24
N LEU A 64 -6.96 0.88 -3.46
CA LEU A 64 -6.11 -0.27 -3.75
C LEU A 64 -4.76 -0.15 -3.05
N LYS A 65 -4.12 1.03 -3.13
CA LYS A 65 -2.85 1.31 -2.44
C LYS A 65 -2.98 1.14 -0.92
N ASP A 66 -4.04 1.67 -0.33
CA ASP A 66 -4.33 1.52 1.11
C ASP A 66 -4.45 0.05 1.53
N LYS A 67 -5.29 -0.72 0.84
CA LYS A 67 -5.49 -2.15 1.16
C LYS A 67 -4.22 -2.97 0.95
N THR A 68 -3.47 -2.69 -0.11
CA THR A 68 -2.18 -3.35 -0.37
C THR A 68 -1.18 -3.03 0.73
N ALA A 69 -1.08 -1.76 1.14
CA ALA A 69 -0.20 -1.37 2.23
C ALA A 69 -0.58 -2.03 3.56
N LEU A 70 -1.88 -2.05 3.90
CA LEU A 70 -2.40 -2.74 5.07
C LEU A 70 -2.08 -4.24 5.03
N TYR A 71 -2.27 -4.91 3.89
CA TYR A 71 -1.95 -6.33 3.73
C TYR A 71 -0.45 -6.62 3.95
N MET A 72 0.44 -5.70 3.56
CA MET A 72 1.87 -5.91 3.74
C MET A 72 2.37 -5.63 5.16
N LEU A 73 1.65 -4.79 5.91
CA LEU A 73 2.01 -4.40 7.28
C LEU A 73 1.44 -5.35 8.34
N LEU A 74 0.41 -6.13 8.01
CA LEU A 74 -0.25 -7.14 8.86
C LEU A 74 0.47 -8.48 8.81
#